data_AF-A0A7Y7IC82-F1
#
_entry.id   AF-A0A7Y7IC82-F1
#
_cell.length_a   1.000
_cell.length_b   1.000
_cell.length_c   1.000
_cell.angle_alpha   90.00
_cell.angle_beta   90.00
_cell.angle_gamma   90.00
#
_symmetry.space_group_name_H-M   'P 1'
#
loop_
_entity.id
_entity.type
_entity.pdbx_description
1 polymer ?
#
loop_
_entity_poly.entity_id
_entity_poly.type
_entity_poly.pdbx_seq_one_letter_code
_entity_poly.pdbx_strand_id
1 'polypeptide(L)'
;MLQNNAGDDLAVGADGSFSFATSLDDGANYGVTVKTQPTALQVCVAKQAFGTVAGAAVSSVTVNCSEAGADRFGFAANERLDNLTAYTVSSDGSLSGVTTYALAGTPQHVTAHPSGKKLYASVYLG
;
A
#
# COMPACT_ATOMS: atom_id res chain seq x y z
N MET A 1 1.89 -15.42 -1.47
CA MET A 1 1.78 -16.66 -2.26
C MET A 1 0.99 -16.38 -3.53
N LEU A 2 1.53 -16.77 -4.69
CA LEU A 2 0.83 -16.70 -5.97
C LEU A 2 0.17 -18.04 -6.27
N GLN A 3 -0.84 -18.02 -7.12
CA GLN A 3 -1.51 -19.23 -7.59
C GLN A 3 -1.81 -19.10 -9.08
N ASN A 4 -1.46 -20.10 -9.88
CA ASN A 4 -1.85 -20.19 -11.29
C ASN A 4 -2.99 -21.21 -11.47
N ASN A 5 -4.03 -20.83 -12.20
CA ASN A 5 -5.16 -21.68 -12.59
C ASN A 5 -5.78 -22.48 -11.41
N ALA A 6 -5.83 -21.87 -10.23
CA ALA A 6 -6.34 -22.45 -8.99
C ALA A 6 -5.64 -23.74 -8.49
N GLY A 7 -4.55 -24.18 -9.12
CA GLY A 7 -3.92 -25.49 -8.85
C GLY A 7 -2.43 -25.46 -8.58
N ASP A 8 -1.71 -24.43 -9.05
CA ASP A 8 -0.25 -24.34 -8.88
C ASP A 8 0.12 -23.15 -7.98
N ASP A 9 0.38 -23.45 -6.72
CA ASP A 9 0.73 -22.47 -5.70
C ASP A 9 2.25 -22.24 -5.67
N LEU A 10 2.65 -20.98 -5.66
CA LEU A 10 4.05 -20.57 -5.59
C LEU A 10 4.29 -19.65 -4.40
N ALA A 11 5.15 -20.08 -3.49
CA ALA A 11 5.71 -19.22 -2.45
C ALA A 11 6.75 -18.28 -3.07
N VAL A 12 6.52 -16.98 -2.97
CA VAL A 12 7.45 -15.94 -3.41
C VAL A 12 7.96 -15.24 -2.16
N GLY A 13 9.26 -15.34 -1.89
CA GLY A 13 9.88 -14.84 -0.65
C GLY A 13 10.65 -13.52 -0.79
N ALA A 14 10.92 -13.09 -2.01
CA ALA A 14 11.62 -11.85 -2.31
C ALA A 14 11.26 -11.35 -3.71
N ASP A 15 11.57 -10.09 -3.97
CA ASP A 15 11.39 -9.48 -5.29
C ASP A 15 12.28 -10.17 -6.33
N GLY A 16 11.74 -10.34 -7.54
CA GLY A 16 12.45 -10.91 -8.65
C GLY A 16 11.56 -11.71 -9.59
N SER A 17 12.22 -12.40 -10.52
CA SER A 17 11.57 -13.33 -11.43
C SER A 17 11.00 -14.53 -10.68
N PHE A 18 9.86 -15.03 -11.13
CA PHE A 18 9.23 -16.23 -10.59
C PHE A 18 8.78 -17.15 -11.72
N SER A 19 8.68 -18.45 -11.43
CA SER A 19 8.20 -19.47 -12.37
C SER A 19 7.33 -20.48 -11.64
N PHE A 20 6.16 -20.77 -12.20
CA PHE A 20 5.30 -21.87 -11.74
C PHE A 20 5.91 -23.22 -12.12
N ALA A 21 5.70 -24.25 -11.31
CA ALA A 21 6.30 -25.57 -11.51
C ALA A 21 5.58 -26.35 -12.64
N THR A 22 4.28 -26.12 -12.79
CA THR A 22 3.45 -26.74 -13.82
C THR A 22 3.62 -25.98 -15.13
N SER A 23 4.23 -26.65 -16.11
CA SER A 23 4.24 -26.15 -17.48
C SER A 23 2.82 -26.17 -18.06
N LEU A 24 2.49 -25.13 -18.82
CA LEU A 24 1.27 -25.07 -19.61
C LEU A 24 1.61 -25.30 -21.08
N ASP A 25 0.79 -26.08 -21.76
CA ASP A 25 0.93 -26.33 -23.20
C ASP A 25 0.70 -25.06 -24.02
N ASP A 26 1.19 -25.05 -25.26
CA ASP A 26 0.88 -23.98 -26.21
C ASP A 26 -0.64 -23.89 -26.45
N GLY A 27 -1.17 -22.67 -26.47
CA GLY A 27 -2.60 -22.41 -26.56
C GLY A 27 -3.38 -22.62 -25.26
N ALA A 28 -2.74 -23.06 -24.17
CA ALA A 28 -3.41 -23.17 -22.87
C ALA A 28 -3.61 -21.79 -22.22
N ASN A 29 -4.72 -21.63 -21.49
CA ASN A 29 -4.99 -20.42 -20.73
C ASN A 29 -4.23 -20.41 -19.39
N TYR A 30 -3.80 -19.23 -18.97
CA TYR A 30 -3.23 -19.01 -17.64
C TYR A 30 -4.03 -17.95 -16.88
N GLY A 31 -3.98 -18.03 -15.56
CA GLY A 31 -4.70 -17.16 -14.64
C GLY A 31 -3.99 -17.11 -13.30
N VAL A 32 -3.16 -16.10 -13.12
CA VAL A 32 -2.35 -15.86 -11.93
C VAL A 32 -3.10 -14.98 -10.94
N THR A 33 -3.20 -15.42 -9.69
CA THR A 33 -3.82 -14.67 -8.59
C THR A 33 -2.87 -14.58 -7.41
N VAL A 34 -3.08 -13.57 -6.55
CA VAL A 34 -2.45 -13.52 -5.23
C VAL A 34 -3.35 -14.28 -4.27
N LYS A 35 -2.96 -15.49 -3.90
CA LYS A 35 -3.74 -16.36 -3.00
C LYS A 35 -3.61 -15.95 -1.53
N THR A 36 -2.41 -15.54 -1.13
CA THR A 36 -2.14 -15.07 0.24
C THR A 36 -1.27 -13.83 0.20
N GLN A 37 -1.72 -12.75 0.85
CA GLN A 37 -0.94 -11.51 0.99
C GLN A 37 0.28 -11.73 1.90
N PRO A 38 1.43 -11.07 1.65
CA PRO A 38 2.65 -11.31 2.41
C PRO A 38 2.54 -10.92 3.89
N THR A 39 1.88 -9.78 4.17
CA THR A 39 1.63 -9.28 5.53
C THR A 39 0.22 -8.70 5.64
N ALA A 40 -0.24 -8.42 6.87
CA ALA A 40 -1.55 -7.80 7.11
C ALA A 40 -1.66 -6.37 6.56
N LEU A 41 -0.52 -5.71 6.31
CA LEU A 41 -0.45 -4.32 5.86
C LEU A 41 0.04 -4.20 4.42
N GLN A 42 0.31 -5.30 3.72
CA GLN A 42 0.72 -5.25 2.33
C GLN A 42 -0.38 -5.82 1.43
N VAL A 43 -0.68 -5.10 0.36
CA VAL A 43 -1.62 -5.51 -0.67
C VAL A 43 -0.86 -5.64 -1.98
N CYS A 44 -0.72 -6.87 -2.45
CA CYS A 44 -0.15 -7.26 -3.72
C CYS A 44 -1.25 -7.56 -4.73
N VAL A 45 -1.05 -7.09 -5.97
CA VAL A 45 -1.95 -7.29 -7.10
C VAL A 45 -1.13 -7.79 -8.29
N ALA A 46 -1.55 -8.92 -8.86
CA ALA A 46 -0.99 -9.41 -10.12
C ALA A 46 -1.52 -8.56 -11.29
N LYS A 47 -0.64 -8.19 -12.22
CA LYS A 47 -0.95 -7.43 -13.45
C LYS A 47 -0.63 -8.29 -14.66
N GLN A 48 -1.36 -8.05 -15.76
CA GLN A 48 -1.29 -8.88 -16.97
C GLN A 48 -1.49 -10.37 -16.65
N ALA A 49 -2.30 -10.63 -15.62
CA ALA A 49 -2.28 -11.88 -14.88
C ALA A 49 -3.11 -13.00 -15.51
N PHE A 50 -3.69 -12.77 -16.69
CA PHE A 50 -4.45 -13.77 -17.42
C PHE A 50 -4.19 -13.65 -18.92
N GLY A 51 -4.33 -14.75 -19.64
CA GLY A 51 -4.11 -14.81 -21.08
C GLY A 51 -3.94 -16.24 -21.57
N THR A 52 -3.31 -16.37 -22.73
CA THR A 52 -3.05 -17.65 -23.39
C THR A 52 -1.55 -17.76 -23.69
N VAL A 53 -0.98 -18.94 -23.48
CA VAL A 53 0.40 -19.25 -23.88
C VAL A 53 0.50 -19.26 -25.41
N ALA A 54 1.51 -18.60 -25.96
CA ALA A 54 1.70 -18.45 -27.41
C ALA A 54 3.14 -18.80 -27.82
N GLY A 55 3.45 -20.10 -27.86
CA GLY A 55 4.71 -20.68 -28.33
C GLY A 55 5.94 -20.40 -27.45
N ALA A 56 5.82 -19.61 -26.39
CA ALA A 56 6.91 -19.24 -25.50
C ALA A 56 6.43 -18.98 -24.06
N ALA A 57 7.37 -18.94 -23.12
CA ALA A 57 7.09 -18.63 -21.72
C ALA A 57 6.50 -17.23 -21.55
N VAL A 58 5.45 -17.13 -20.73
CA VAL A 58 4.81 -15.85 -20.37
C VAL A 58 5.63 -15.17 -19.29
N SER A 59 6.31 -14.07 -19.64
CA SER A 59 7.13 -13.26 -18.73
C SER A 59 6.55 -11.87 -18.44
N SER A 60 5.35 -11.57 -18.96
CA SER A 60 4.69 -10.27 -18.81
C SER A 60 3.94 -10.11 -17.49
N VAL A 61 3.67 -11.20 -16.76
CA VAL A 61 2.98 -11.14 -15.47
C VAL A 61 3.88 -10.44 -14.45
N THR A 62 3.41 -9.34 -13.88
CA THR A 62 4.10 -8.63 -12.81
C THR A 62 3.25 -8.62 -11.55
N VAL A 63 3.90 -8.57 -10.38
CA VAL A 63 3.23 -8.47 -9.08
C VAL A 63 3.61 -7.14 -8.46
N ASN A 64 2.62 -6.26 -8.31
CA ASN A 64 2.83 -4.96 -7.70
C ASN A 64 2.27 -5.01 -6.27
N CYS A 65 3.15 -4.79 -5.29
CA CYS A 65 2.78 -4.71 -3.88
C CYS A 65 2.85 -3.28 -3.38
N SER A 66 1.85 -2.88 -2.60
CA SER A 66 1.81 -1.60 -1.88
C SER A 66 1.53 -1.86 -0.41
N GLU A 67 2.22 -1.16 0.49
CA GLU A 67 1.84 -1.16 1.89
C GLU A 67 0.60 -0.27 2.10
N ALA A 68 -0.47 -0.85 2.63
CA ALA A 68 -1.58 -0.16 3.26
C ALA A 68 -1.05 0.60 4.49
N GLY A 69 -0.53 1.81 4.25
CA GLY A 69 0.13 2.61 5.28
C GLY A 69 1.11 3.65 4.77
N ALA A 70 1.69 3.44 3.58
CA ALA A 70 2.73 4.35 3.04
C ALA A 70 2.23 5.80 2.83
N ASP A 71 0.90 6.01 2.76
CA ASP A 71 0.25 7.32 2.65
C ASP A 71 -0.57 7.69 3.90
N ARG A 72 -0.22 7.17 5.09
CA ARG A 72 -0.90 7.56 6.34
C ARG A 72 -0.21 8.75 6.98
N PHE A 73 -1.03 9.70 7.41
CA PHE A 73 -0.59 10.88 8.13
C PHE A 73 -1.20 10.92 9.52
N GLY A 74 -0.37 11.26 10.51
CA GLY A 74 -0.79 11.60 11.87
C GLY A 74 -0.67 13.09 12.11
N PHE A 75 -1.49 13.66 12.98
CA PHE A 75 -1.45 15.08 13.33
C PHE A 75 -1.55 15.27 14.84
N ALA A 76 -0.70 16.12 15.40
CA ALA A 76 -0.77 16.55 16.80
C ALA A 76 -1.06 18.04 16.88
N ALA A 77 -2.04 18.41 17.71
CA ALA A 77 -2.34 19.79 18.10
C ALA A 77 -1.49 20.16 19.31
N ASN A 78 -0.61 21.15 19.17
CA ASN A 78 0.27 21.59 20.24
C ASN A 78 -0.25 22.91 20.80
N GLU A 79 -1.08 22.84 21.84
CA GLU A 79 -1.73 24.00 22.44
C GLU A 79 -0.74 25.05 22.93
N ARG A 80 0.35 24.64 23.58
CA ARG A 80 1.33 25.58 24.14
C ARG A 80 2.23 26.23 23.09
N LEU A 81 2.31 25.65 21.90
CA LEU A 81 3.18 26.11 20.81
C LEU A 81 2.40 26.75 19.67
N ASP A 82 1.07 26.83 19.79
CA ASP A 82 0.14 27.34 18.78
C ASP A 82 0.45 26.79 17.38
N ASN A 83 0.69 25.48 17.28
CA ASN A 83 1.04 24.84 16.02
C ASN A 83 0.51 23.40 15.91
N LEU A 84 0.57 22.86 14.69
CA LEU A 84 0.31 21.46 14.40
C LEU A 84 1.60 20.77 13.99
N THR A 85 1.83 19.54 14.46
CA THR A 85 2.87 18.66 13.91
C THR A 85 2.21 17.62 13.02
N ALA A 86 2.70 17.45 11.79
CA ALA A 86 2.32 16.37 10.90
C ALA A 86 3.39 15.26 10.91
N TYR A 87 2.94 14.01 10.88
CA TYR A 87 3.77 12.82 10.89
C TYR A 87 3.44 11.94 9.69
N THR A 88 4.44 11.27 9.13
CA THR A 88 4.19 10.03 8.37
C THR A 88 4.05 8.90 9.37
N VAL A 89 3.15 7.97 9.06
CA VAL A 89 2.91 6.79 9.89
C VAL A 89 3.42 5.57 9.13
N SER A 90 4.46 4.94 9.65
CA SER A 90 5.03 3.72 9.10
C SER A 90 4.06 2.54 9.25
N SER A 91 4.34 1.44 8.56
CA SER A 91 3.55 0.21 8.67
C SER A 91 3.59 -0.40 10.08
N ASP A 92 4.64 -0.21 10.86
CA ASP A 92 4.70 -0.62 12.27
C ASP A 92 3.96 0.32 13.24
N GLY A 93 3.35 1.38 12.72
CA GLY A 93 2.67 2.42 13.51
C GLY A 93 3.61 3.47 14.10
N SER A 94 4.92 3.38 13.85
CA SER A 94 5.86 4.42 14.27
C SER A 94 5.56 5.75 13.54
N LEU A 95 5.73 6.84 14.27
CA LEU A 95 5.57 8.20 13.75
C LEU A 95 6.93 8.79 13.40
N SER A 96 7.09 9.29 12.18
CA SER A 96 8.23 10.12 11.79
C SER A 96 7.75 11.55 11.58
N GLY A 97 8.33 12.51 12.31
CA GLY A 97 7.95 13.92 12.22
C GLY A 97 8.29 14.49 10.84
N VAL A 98 7.30 15.03 10.14
CA VAL A 98 7.45 15.54 8.78
C VAL A 98 7.61 17.04 8.77
N THR A 99 6.70 17.76 9.43
CA THR A 99 6.68 19.23 9.39
C THR A 99 5.79 19.81 10.49
N THR A 100 5.97 21.08 10.80
CA THR A 100 5.13 21.84 11.72
C THR A 100 4.47 23.02 11.02
N TYR A 101 3.21 23.29 11.35
CA TYR A 101 2.41 24.39 10.82
C TYR A 101 2.02 25.33 11.95
N ALA A 102 2.58 26.55 11.94
CA ALA A 102 2.17 27.58 12.87
C ALA A 102 0.72 27.99 12.62
N LEU A 103 -0.02 28.21 13.70
CA LEU A 103 -1.40 28.67 13.68
C LEU A 103 -1.48 30.08 14.28
N ALA A 104 -2.59 30.76 13.99
CA ALA A 104 -2.86 32.10 14.54
C ALA A 104 -3.32 32.08 16.01
N GLY A 105 -3.44 30.90 16.62
CA GLY A 105 -3.83 30.73 18.02
C GLY A 105 -3.88 29.25 18.43
N THR A 106 -4.39 29.00 19.63
CA THR A 106 -4.31 27.70 20.30
C THR A 106 -5.26 26.69 19.66
N PRO A 107 -4.76 25.60 19.05
CA PRO A 107 -5.62 24.60 18.44
C PRO A 107 -6.48 23.88 19.48
N GLN A 108 -7.80 23.83 19.25
CA GLN A 108 -8.77 23.15 20.12
C GLN A 108 -9.22 21.80 19.54
N HIS A 109 -9.27 21.70 18.21
CA HIS A 109 -9.70 20.49 17.53
C HIS A 109 -9.10 20.43 16.13
N VAL A 110 -8.87 19.21 15.63
CA VAL A 110 -8.32 18.95 14.30
C VAL A 110 -9.12 17.83 13.65
N THR A 111 -9.49 18.01 12.38
CA THR A 111 -10.17 16.98 11.61
C THR A 111 -9.60 16.88 10.19
N ALA A 112 -9.46 15.66 9.69
CA ALA A 112 -9.07 15.39 8.31
C ALA A 112 -10.31 15.30 7.42
N HIS A 113 -10.25 15.92 6.24
CA HIS A 113 -11.29 15.75 5.24
C HIS A 113 -11.33 14.28 4.76
N PRO A 114 -12.51 13.69 4.49
CA PRO A 114 -12.61 12.30 4.04
C PRO A 114 -11.81 11.97 2.76
N SER A 115 -11.52 12.98 1.93
CA SER A 115 -10.66 12.79 0.75
C SER A 115 -9.17 12.63 1.06
N GLY A 116 -8.73 12.79 2.31
CA GLY A 116 -7.33 12.73 2.75
C GLY A 116 -6.45 13.91 2.32
N LYS A 117 -6.97 14.85 1.53
CA LYS A 117 -6.18 15.95 0.92
C LYS A 117 -6.18 17.26 1.71
N LYS A 118 -7.00 17.37 2.76
CA LYS A 118 -7.16 18.61 3.55
C LYS A 118 -7.28 18.28 5.03
N LEU A 119 -6.77 19.21 5.84
CA LEU A 119 -6.90 19.22 7.29
C LEU A 119 -7.56 20.54 7.70
N TYR A 120 -8.45 20.49 8.69
CA TYR A 120 -9.04 21.68 9.30
C TYR A 120 -8.71 21.69 10.79
N ALA A 121 -8.31 22.86 11.29
CA ALA A 121 -8.08 23.08 12.71
C ALA A 121 -8.92 24.28 13.17
N SER A 122 -9.62 24.12 14.29
CA SER A 122 -10.27 25.23 14.98
C SER A 122 -9.32 25.76 16.05
N VAL A 123 -9.16 27.08 16.10
CA VAL A 123 -8.22 27.75 17.00
C VAL A 123 -8.95 28.72 17.92
N TYR A 124 -8.42 28.87 19.14
CA TYR A 124 -8.80 29.89 20.10
C TYR A 124 -7.79 31.05 20.05
N LEU A 125 -8.27 32.30 20.11
CA LEU A 125 -7.43 33.50 19.90
C LEU A 125 -7.20 34.33 21.17
N GLY A 126 -7.73 33.92 22.32
CA GLY A 126 -7.74 34.73 23.55
C GLY A 126 -9.14 35.02 24.05
#